data_AF-A0ABD5TGJ4-F1
#
_entry.id   AF-A0ABD5TGJ4-F1
#
_cell.length_a   1.000
_cell.length_b   1.000
_cell.length_c   1.000
_cell.angle_alpha   90.00
_cell.angle_beta   90.00
_cell.angle_gamma   90.00
#
_symmetry.space_group_name_H-M   'P 1'
#
loop_
_entity.id
_entity.type
_entity.pdbx_description
1 polymer ?
#
loop_
_entity_poly.entity_id
_entity_poly.type
_entity_poly.pdbx_seq_one_letter_code
_entity_poly.pdbx_strand_id
1 'polypeptide(L)'
;MSESQHVGPIIFADETARGQLESEGEVVTFRASKRTTGETWWRTSRTGPKEGDVLVEEIGPADPARPCSRMERYADLSGFDSLADWQAAIEELNGGLGNGYLYRASVLDGDSDA
;
A
#
# COMPACT_ATOMS: atom_id res chain seq x y z
N MET A 1 -28.90 1.76 -8.56
CA MET A 1 -27.87 1.69 -9.61
C MET A 1 -26.55 2.02 -8.93
N SER A 2 -25.85 1.02 -8.38
CA SER A 2 -24.53 1.26 -7.81
C SER A 2 -23.56 1.42 -8.96
N GLU A 3 -22.96 2.59 -9.11
CA GLU A 3 -21.81 2.75 -9.99
C GLU A 3 -20.76 1.74 -9.53
N SER A 4 -20.38 0.82 -10.42
CA SER A 4 -19.24 -0.06 -10.21
C SER A 4 -18.02 0.85 -10.07
N GLN A 5 -17.66 1.22 -8.84
CA GLN A 5 -16.49 2.04 -8.56
C GLN A 5 -15.27 1.26 -9.06
N HIS A 6 -14.72 1.66 -10.21
CA HIS A 6 -13.57 0.99 -10.78
C HIS A 6 -12.34 1.31 -9.89
N VAL A 7 -11.80 0.27 -9.26
CA VAL A 7 -10.58 0.37 -8.47
C VAL A 7 -9.40 0.05 -9.40
N GLY A 8 -8.63 1.08 -9.74
CA GLY A 8 -7.45 0.93 -10.58
C GLY A 8 -6.34 0.11 -9.88
N PRO A 9 -5.44 -0.52 -10.66
CA PRO A 9 -4.42 -1.41 -10.12
C PRO A 9 -3.43 -0.68 -9.21
N ILE A 10 -2.82 -1.43 -8.29
CA ILE A 10 -1.67 -0.97 -7.52
C ILE A 10 -0.39 -1.20 -8.31
N ILE A 11 0.53 -0.24 -8.27
CA ILE A 11 1.90 -0.42 -8.77
C ILE A 11 2.82 -0.52 -7.55
N PHE A 12 3.35 -1.71 -7.29
CA PHE A 12 4.41 -1.95 -6.31
C PHE A 12 5.76 -1.91 -7.02
N ALA A 13 6.22 -0.70 -7.33
CA ALA A 13 7.52 -0.48 -7.96
C ALA A 13 8.69 -0.61 -6.98
N ASP A 14 8.43 -0.34 -5.70
CA ASP A 14 9.38 -0.50 -4.61
C ASP A 14 9.49 -1.98 -4.23
N GLU A 15 10.71 -2.51 -4.25
CA GLU A 15 10.95 -3.94 -4.03
C GLU A 15 10.70 -4.37 -2.58
N THR A 16 10.91 -3.46 -1.63
CA THR A 16 10.70 -3.70 -0.19
C THR A 16 9.21 -3.87 0.10
N ALA A 17 8.38 -2.93 -0.34
CA ALA A 17 6.93 -3.02 -0.18
C ALA A 17 6.35 -4.22 -0.96
N ARG A 18 6.91 -4.56 -2.14
CA ARG A 18 6.52 -5.75 -2.89
C ARG A 18 6.86 -7.03 -2.12
N GLY A 19 8.09 -7.15 -1.62
CA GLY A 19 8.55 -8.32 -0.89
C GLY A 19 7.70 -8.59 0.35
N GLN A 20 7.31 -7.54 1.07
CA GLN A 20 6.38 -7.62 2.22
C GLN A 20 5.02 -8.21 1.83
N LEU A 21 4.41 -7.72 0.74
CA LEU A 21 3.14 -8.27 0.26
C LEU A 21 3.27 -9.74 -0.13
N GLU A 22 4.36 -10.09 -0.82
CA GLU A 22 4.61 -11.45 -1.28
C GLU A 22 4.91 -12.42 -0.13
N SER A 23 5.59 -11.99 0.93
CA SER A 23 5.97 -12.85 2.05
C SER A 23 4.89 -12.97 3.12
N GLU A 24 4.25 -11.85 3.49
CA GLU A 24 3.29 -11.80 4.59
C GLU A 24 1.83 -11.79 4.11
N GLY A 25 1.59 -11.67 2.81
CA GLY A 25 0.25 -11.58 2.24
C GLY A 25 -0.41 -10.22 2.44
N GLU A 26 0.29 -9.25 3.02
CA GLU A 26 -0.21 -7.89 3.22
C GLU A 26 0.90 -6.83 3.25
N VAL A 27 0.57 -5.60 2.87
CA VAL A 27 1.45 -4.45 2.99
C VAL A 27 0.67 -3.16 3.24
N VAL A 28 1.22 -2.28 4.08
CA VAL A 28 0.71 -0.92 4.27
C VAL A 28 1.53 0.07 3.44
N THR A 29 0.84 0.87 2.65
CA THR A 29 1.43 1.87 1.76
C THR A 29 0.97 3.28 2.07
N PHE A 30 1.84 4.25 1.82
CA PHE A 30 1.50 5.68 1.87
C PHE A 30 1.15 6.21 0.47
N ARG A 31 0.14 7.08 0.39
CA ARG A 31 -0.09 7.94 -0.79
C ARG A 31 -0.34 9.37 -0.39
N ALA A 32 0.27 10.30 -1.13
CA ALA A 32 0.04 11.74 -0.96
C ALA A 32 -1.41 12.16 -1.28
N SER A 33 -2.10 11.42 -2.15
CA SER A 33 -3.48 11.70 -2.56
C SER A 33 -4.39 10.50 -2.31
N LYS A 34 -5.68 10.77 -2.05
CA LYS A 34 -6.70 9.73 -1.91
C LYS A 34 -6.79 8.86 -3.16
N ARG A 35 -7.13 7.58 -2.96
CA ARG A 35 -7.47 6.63 -4.02
C ARG A 35 -8.82 5.98 -3.74
N THR A 36 -9.36 5.32 -4.77
CA THR A 36 -10.43 4.34 -4.59
C THR A 36 -9.90 3.07 -3.93
N THR A 37 -10.78 2.43 -3.15
CA THR A 37 -10.54 1.22 -2.35
C THR A 37 -11.50 0.11 -2.79
N GLY A 38 -11.16 -1.14 -2.48
CA GLY A 38 -11.89 -2.34 -2.91
C GLY A 38 -10.98 -3.36 -3.58
N GLU A 39 -11.57 -4.44 -4.09
CA GLU A 39 -10.87 -5.51 -4.79
C GLU A 39 -10.28 -5.00 -6.11
N THR A 40 -9.02 -5.33 -6.35
CA THR A 40 -8.28 -4.97 -7.56
C THR A 40 -7.11 -5.93 -7.75
N TRP A 41 -6.17 -5.56 -8.60
CA TRP A 41 -4.95 -6.33 -8.88
C TRP A 41 -3.71 -5.44 -8.80
N TRP A 42 -2.54 -6.06 -8.73
CA TRP A 42 -1.27 -5.35 -8.64
C TRP A 42 -0.28 -5.76 -9.73
N ARG A 43 0.71 -4.89 -9.93
CA ARG A 43 1.81 -5.06 -10.88
C ARG A 43 3.06 -4.32 -10.44
N THR A 44 4.21 -4.68 -11.03
CA THR A 44 5.51 -4.08 -10.72
C THR A 44 5.77 -2.75 -11.43
N SER A 45 5.13 -2.51 -12.58
CA SER A 45 5.35 -1.29 -13.37
C SER A 45 4.08 -0.81 -14.08
N ARG A 46 4.09 0.42 -14.57
CA ARG A 46 2.92 1.07 -15.19
C ARG A 46 2.38 0.34 -16.44
N THR A 47 3.21 -0.45 -17.12
CA THR A 47 2.81 -1.25 -18.28
C THR A 47 3.10 -2.74 -18.07
N GLY A 48 3.44 -3.14 -16.85
CA GLY A 48 3.72 -4.52 -16.49
C GLY A 48 2.46 -5.40 -16.49
N PRO A 49 2.64 -6.72 -16.57
CA PRO A 49 1.54 -7.68 -16.45
C PRO A 49 0.90 -7.62 -15.06
N LYS A 50 -0.29 -8.23 -14.93
CA LYS A 50 -0.90 -8.50 -13.63
C LYS A 50 -0.09 -9.57 -12.91
N GLU A 51 0.23 -9.33 -11.65
CA GLU A 51 1.01 -10.25 -10.80
C GLU A 51 0.12 -10.98 -9.77
N GLY A 52 -0.94 -10.33 -9.28
CA GLY A 52 -1.89 -10.94 -8.36
C GLY A 52 -3.10 -10.06 -8.06
N ASP A 53 -4.07 -10.62 -7.33
CA ASP A 53 -5.27 -9.93 -6.86
C ASP A 53 -5.11 -9.50 -5.40
N VAL A 54 -5.64 -8.32 -5.07
CA VAL A 54 -5.55 -7.72 -3.72
C VAL A 54 -6.83 -6.98 -3.35
N LEU A 55 -7.14 -6.96 -2.05
CA LEU A 55 -8.11 -6.05 -1.46
C LEU A 55 -7.38 -4.82 -0.95
N VAL A 56 -7.88 -3.63 -1.28
CA VAL A 56 -7.32 -2.35 -0.84
C VAL A 56 -8.27 -1.68 0.15
N GLU A 57 -7.80 -1.40 1.35
CA GLU A 57 -8.57 -0.77 2.42
C GLU A 57 -7.93 0.55 2.86
N GLU A 58 -8.72 1.59 3.10
CA GLU A 58 -8.22 2.85 3.68
C GLU A 58 -8.08 2.70 5.19
N ILE A 59 -6.86 2.90 5.70
CA ILE A 59 -6.60 3.01 7.13
C ILE A 59 -6.94 4.43 7.62
N GLY A 60 -6.66 5.43 6.78
CA GLY A 60 -6.99 6.83 7.01
C GLY A 60 -5.78 7.76 6.84
N PRO A 61 -5.89 9.03 7.27
CA PRO A 61 -4.83 10.03 7.08
C PRO A 61 -3.51 9.63 7.75
N ALA A 62 -2.42 9.80 7.02
CA ALA A 62 -1.06 9.77 7.54
C ALA A 62 -0.70 11.16 8.07
N ASP A 63 -0.24 11.22 9.32
CA ASP A 63 0.30 12.43 9.94
C ASP A 63 1.74 12.11 10.40
N PRO A 64 2.71 12.13 9.47
CA PRO A 64 4.09 11.75 9.76
C PRO A 64 4.77 12.64 10.81
N ALA A 65 4.26 13.86 11.02
CA ALA A 65 4.83 14.83 11.96
C ALA A 65 4.38 14.62 13.41
N ARG A 66 3.41 13.72 13.68
CA ARG A 66 2.90 13.48 15.03
C ARG A 66 3.56 12.28 15.72
N PRO A 67 3.88 12.38 17.02
CA PRO A 67 4.17 11.22 17.87
C PRO A 67 2.99 10.25 17.90
N CYS A 68 3.24 8.94 17.97
CA CYS A 68 2.22 7.90 17.95
C CYS A 68 1.32 7.98 16.70
N SER A 69 1.89 8.36 15.56
CA SER A 69 1.15 8.46 14.31
C SER A 69 0.65 7.08 13.86
N ARG A 70 -0.32 7.06 12.96
CA ARG A 70 -0.70 5.80 12.30
C ARG A 70 0.49 5.17 11.58
N MET A 71 1.43 5.96 11.07
CA MET A 71 2.62 5.39 10.41
C MET A 71 3.44 4.59 11.40
N GLU A 72 3.66 5.09 12.62
CA GLU A 72 4.35 4.33 13.67
C GLU A 72 3.64 3.01 14.00
N ARG A 73 2.30 3.04 14.07
CA ARG A 73 1.50 1.83 14.35
C ARG A 73 1.57 0.75 13.27
N TYR A 74 1.81 1.15 12.02
CA TYR A 74 1.78 0.25 10.86
C TYR A 74 3.15 0.09 10.19
N ALA A 75 4.22 0.56 10.84
CA ALA A 75 5.58 0.51 10.29
C ALA A 75 6.00 -0.92 9.96
N ASP A 76 5.71 -1.88 10.86
CA ASP A 76 6.06 -3.29 10.68
C ASP A 76 5.36 -3.94 9.47
N LEU A 77 4.27 -3.35 8.98
CA LEU A 77 3.54 -3.84 7.80
C LEU A 77 3.99 -3.15 6.51
N SER A 78 4.96 -2.24 6.56
CA SER A 78 5.42 -1.49 5.39
C SER A 78 6.46 -2.23 4.56
N GLY A 79 7.11 -3.24 5.14
CA GLY A 79 8.27 -3.95 4.59
C GLY A 79 9.61 -3.36 4.98
N PHE A 80 9.64 -2.15 5.55
CA PHE A 80 10.88 -1.49 5.96
C PHE A 80 11.28 -1.88 7.38
N ASP A 81 12.59 -1.89 7.64
CA ASP A 81 13.17 -2.26 8.94
C ASP A 81 12.76 -1.31 10.08
N SER A 82 12.40 -0.07 9.76
CA SER A 82 11.96 0.92 10.74
C SER A 82 11.00 1.96 10.16
N LEU A 83 10.29 2.66 11.04
CA LEU A 83 9.49 3.84 10.68
C LEU A 83 10.34 4.90 9.95
N ALA A 84 11.58 5.11 10.37
CA ALA A 84 12.46 6.10 9.78
C ALA A 84 12.84 5.74 8.34
N ASP A 85 13.15 4.46 8.08
CA ASP A 85 13.45 3.97 6.74
C ASP A 85 12.24 4.08 5.81
N TRP A 86 11.05 3.75 6.33
CA TRP A 86 9.81 3.92 5.58
C TRP A 86 9.53 5.39 5.23
N GLN A 87 9.71 6.31 6.19
CA GLN A 87 9.56 7.74 5.96
C GLN A 87 10.57 8.25 4.93
N ALA A 88 11.83 7.82 5.01
CA ALA A 88 12.87 8.19 4.04
C ALA A 88 12.52 7.71 2.62
N ALA A 89 12.03 6.48 2.46
CA ALA A 89 11.60 5.97 1.16
C ALA A 89 10.40 6.76 0.58
N ILE A 90 9.46 7.17 1.44
CA ILE A 90 8.34 8.03 1.04
C ILE A 90 8.84 9.42 0.60
N GLU A 91 9.81 9.99 1.30
CA GLU A 91 10.43 11.26 0.95
C GLU A 91 11.13 11.20 -0.40
N GLU A 92 11.94 10.17 -0.62
CA GLU A 92 12.65 9.95 -1.88
C GLU A 92 11.67 9.82 -3.05
N LEU A 93 10.59 9.05 -2.87
CA LEU A 93 9.61 8.82 -3.92
C LEU A 93 8.75 10.06 -4.25
N ASN A 94 8.39 10.87 -3.24
CA ASN A 94 7.46 11.98 -3.40
C ASN A 94 8.14 13.36 -3.46
N GLY A 95 9.45 13.45 -3.21
CA GLY A 95 10.17 14.71 -3.04
C GLY A 95 9.89 15.40 -1.69
N GLY A 96 9.36 14.67 -0.71
CA GLY A 96 9.10 15.15 0.65
C GLY A 96 8.01 14.39 1.41
N LEU A 97 8.03 14.52 2.74
CA LEU A 97 7.09 13.85 3.65
C LEU A 97 5.91 14.78 3.95
N GLY A 98 4.95 14.80 3.02
CA GLY A 98 3.71 15.54 3.19
C GLY A 98 2.65 14.77 3.98
N ASN A 99 1.53 15.44 4.24
CA ASN A 99 0.30 14.76 4.64
C ASN A 99 -0.15 13.80 3.54
N GLY A 100 -0.75 12.68 3.93
CA GLY A 100 -1.24 11.69 2.98
C GLY A 100 -2.22 10.74 3.62
N TYR A 101 -2.32 9.54 3.07
CA TYR A 101 -3.23 8.49 3.49
C TYR A 101 -2.50 7.16 3.51
N LEU A 102 -2.80 6.35 4.52
CA LEU A 102 -2.35 4.96 4.60
C LEU A 102 -3.42 4.03 4.04
N TYR A 103 -2.97 3.05 3.28
CA TYR A 103 -3.79 1.99 2.72
C TYR A 103 -3.17 0.64 3.02
N ARG A 104 -3.99 -0.32 3.42
CA ARG A 104 -3.60 -1.73 3.49
C ARG A 104 -3.95 -2.38 2.16
N ALA A 105 -3.02 -3.12 1.59
CA ALA A 105 -3.26 -4.05 0.50
C ALA A 105 -3.01 -5.46 1.01
N SER A 106 -3.98 -6.35 0.84
CA SER A 106 -3.86 -7.75 1.25
C SER A 106 -4.13 -8.64 0.05
N VAL A 107 -3.36 -9.71 -0.12
CA VAL A 107 -3.59 -10.71 -1.17
C VAL A 107 -5.00 -11.27 -1.01
N LEU A 108 -5.73 -11.31 -2.11
CA LEU A 108 -6.97 -12.08 -2.17
C LEU A 108 -6.56 -13.52 -2.46
N ASP A 109 -6.55 -14.35 -1.43
CA ASP A 109 -6.47 -15.79 -1.63
C ASP A 109 -7.65 -16.17 -2.52
N GLY A 110 -7.37 -16.51 -3.78
CA GLY A 110 -8.34 -17.25 -4.58
C GLY A 110 -8.63 -18.52 -3.81
N ASP A 111 -9.92 -18.80 -3.58
CA ASP A 111 -10.42 -20.02 -2.94
C ASP A 111 -9.40 -21.15 -3.07
N SER A 112 -8.84 -21.57 -1.94
CA SER A 112 -8.10 -22.82 -1.88
C SER A 112 -9.10 -23.91 -2.25
N ASP A 113 -9.22 -24.21 -3.54
CA ASP A 113 -9.76 -25.47 -4.02
C ASP A 113 -8.76 -26.56 -3.57
N ALA A 114 -8.98 -27.06 -2.36
CA ALA A 114 -8.38 -28.25 -1.79
C ALA A 114 -9.48 -29.16 -1.23
#